data_AF-A0A0F9U6T4-F1
#
_entry.id   AF-A0A0F9U6T4-F1
#
_cell.length_a   1.000
_cell.length_b   1.000
_cell.length_c   1.000
_cell.angle_alpha   90.00
_cell.angle_beta   90.00
_cell.angle_gamma   90.00
#
_symmetry.space_group_name_H-M   'P 1'
#
loop_
_entity.id
_entity.type
_entity.pdbx_description
1 polymer ?
#
loop_
_entity_poly.entity_id
_entity_poly.type
_entity_poly.pdbx_seq_one_letter_code
_entity_poly.pdbx_strand_id
1 'polypeptide(L)' 'MRADEFLKKHGLDQEEDKDTSLHGQALERALHPSRPHAGTPHDWEDWERYKAEQKAKADQQKSEQAPGND' A
#
# COMPACT_ATOMS: atom_id res chain seq x y z
N MET A 1 -3.74 17.05 -23.70
CA MET A 1 -2.42 17.36 -23.12
C MET A 1 -1.48 16.20 -23.45
N ARG A 2 -0.26 16.48 -23.90
CA ARG A 2 0.76 15.45 -24.10
C ARG A 2 1.50 15.17 -22.78
N ALA A 3 2.05 13.96 -22.64
CA ALA A 3 2.79 13.55 -21.43
C ALA A 3 3.92 14.55 -21.09
N ASP A 4 4.67 14.97 -22.09
CA ASP A 4 5.80 15.90 -21.92
C ASP A 4 5.36 17.29 -21.40
N GLU A 5 4.20 17.78 -21.82
CA GLU A 5 3.65 19.06 -21.34
C GLU A 5 3.17 18.97 -19.90
N PHE A 6 2.62 17.81 -19.53
CA PHE A 6 2.21 17.53 -18.15
C PHE A 6 3.44 17.48 -17.23
N LEU A 7 4.49 16.76 -17.61
CA LEU A 7 5.72 16.66 -16.83
C LEU A 7 6.38 18.04 -16.62
N LYS A 8 6.49 18.85 -17.68
CA LYS A 8 7.03 20.21 -17.60
C LYS A 8 6.20 21.14 -16.71
N LYS A 9 4.87 21.07 -16.81
CA LYS A 9 3.98 21.90 -15.97
C LYS A 9 4.11 21.55 -14.48
N HIS A 10 4.42 20.30 -14.18
CA HIS A 10 4.56 19.81 -12.81
C HIS A 10 6.02 19.76 -12.31
N GLY A 11 6.99 20.22 -13.10
CA GLY A 11 8.42 20.19 -12.73
C GLY A 11 8.97 18.77 -12.56
N LEU A 12 8.35 17.78 -13.21
CA LEU A 12 8.72 16.37 -13.21
C LEU A 12 9.54 15.99 -14.45
N ASP A 13 9.97 16.98 -15.24
CA ASP A 13 10.81 16.78 -16.42
C ASP A 13 12.28 16.51 -16.07
N GLN A 14 12.65 16.70 -14.81
CA GLN A 14 13.94 16.35 -14.26
C GLN A 14 13.83 15.01 -13.53
N GLU A 15 14.02 13.92 -14.26
CA GLU A 15 14.39 12.65 -13.63
C GLU A 15 15.83 12.81 -13.15
N GLU A 16 16.02 13.03 -11.84
CA GLU A 16 17.34 12.83 -11.25
C GLU A 16 17.75 11.38 -11.53
N ASP A 17 18.86 11.19 -12.25
CA ASP A 17 19.48 9.88 -12.52
C ASP A 17 19.96 9.27 -11.19
N LYS A 18 19.02 8.77 -10.40
CA LYS A 18 19.31 8.06 -9.15
C LYS A 18 19.92 6.72 -9.50
N ASP A 19 21.02 6.39 -8.83
CA ASP A 19 21.61 5.07 -8.95
C ASP A 19 20.63 4.01 -8.41
N THR A 20 19.99 3.30 -9.33
CA THR A 20 19.02 2.23 -9.02
C THR A 20 19.71 0.89 -8.73
N SER A 21 21.04 0.83 -8.78
CA SER A 21 21.79 -0.37 -8.43
C SER A 21 21.61 -0.76 -6.96
N LEU A 22 21.85 -2.04 -6.63
CA LEU A 22 21.80 -2.51 -5.25
C LEU A 22 22.76 -1.72 -4.34
N HIS A 23 23.92 -1.35 -4.87
CA HIS A 23 24.92 -0.55 -4.16
C HIS A 23 24.38 0.84 -3.84
N GLY A 24 23.84 1.54 -4.85
CA GLY A 24 23.24 2.87 -4.67
C GLY A 24 22.09 2.85 -3.66
N GLN A 25 21.17 1.88 -3.78
CA GLN A 25 20.06 1.74 -2.83
C GLN A 25 20.52 1.43 -1.40
N ALA A 26 21.56 0.61 -1.22
CA ALA A 26 22.11 0.31 0.10
C ALA A 26 22.78 1.53 0.72
N LEU A 27 23.53 2.30 -0.08
CA LEU A 27 24.16 3.55 0.35
C LEU A 27 23.12 4.59 0.76
N GLU A 28 22.08 4.80 -0.05
CA GLU A 28 20.98 5.72 0.26
C GLU A 28 20.29 5.39 1.58
N ARG A 29 20.02 4.10 1.85
CA ARG A 29 19.44 3.65 3.12
C ARG A 29 20.38 3.88 4.31
N ALA A 30 21.69 3.75 4.11
CA ALA A 30 22.68 3.99 5.17
C ALA A 30 22.81 5.50 5.48
N LEU A 31 22.71 6.36 4.48
CA LEU A 31 22.71 7.81 4.64
C LEU A 31 21.41 8.35 5.25
N HIS A 32 20.28 7.66 5.02
CA HIS A 32 18.95 8.04 5.51
C HIS A 32 18.36 6.97 6.44
N PRO A 33 18.93 6.79 7.66
CA PRO A 33 18.41 5.81 8.60
C PRO A 33 16.99 6.18 9.04
N SER A 34 16.01 5.38 8.61
CA SER A 34 14.63 5.51 9.07
C SER A 34 14.47 4.86 10.44
N ARG A 35 13.45 5.31 11.20
CA ARG A 35 13.06 4.59 12.41
C ARG A 35 12.73 3.15 12.03
N PRO A 36 13.27 2.15 12.74
CA PRO A 36 12.85 0.78 12.51
C PRO A 36 11.33 0.74 12.67
N HIS A 37 10.65 0.03 11.76
CA HIS A 37 9.24 -0.30 11.94
C HIS A 37 9.15 -1.28 13.11
N ALA A 38 9.25 -0.75 14.32
CA ALA A 38 9.08 -1.48 15.57
C ALA A 38 7.58 -1.68 15.77
N GLY A 39 7.10 -2.80 15.24
CA GLY A 39 5.70 -3.20 15.25
C GLY A 39 5.43 -4.11 14.05
N THR A 40 4.63 -5.15 14.25
CA THR A 40 3.94 -5.77 13.12
C THR A 40 2.87 -4.78 12.65
N PRO A 41 2.72 -4.52 11.33
CA PRO A 41 1.64 -3.64 10.83
C PRO A 41 0.23 -4.02 11.32
N HIS A 42 0.06 -5.28 11.75
CA HIS A 42 -1.01 -5.73 12.61
C HIS A 42 -0.42 -6.28 13.89
N ASP A 43 -0.78 -5.73 15.04
CA ASP A 43 -0.51 -6.39 16.31
C ASP A 43 -1.20 -7.77 16.28
N TRP A 44 -0.60 -8.77 16.92
CA TRP A 44 -1.22 -10.09 17.13
C TRP A 44 -2.60 -9.99 17.82
N GLU A 45 -2.87 -8.86 18.48
CA GLU A 45 -4.15 -8.47 19.07
C GLU A 45 -5.23 -8.08 18.02
N ASP A 46 -4.84 -7.66 16.81
CA ASP A 46 -5.77 -7.29 15.73
C ASP A 46 -6.25 -8.50 14.90
N TRP A 47 -5.66 -9.68 15.08
CA TRP A 47 -6.05 -10.90 14.36
C TRP A 47 -7.47 -11.37 14.72
N GLU A 48 -7.87 -11.26 15.98
CA GLU A 48 -9.22 -11.62 16.44
C GLU A 48 -10.28 -10.69 15.83
N ARG A 49 -9.97 -9.39 15.73
CA ARG A 49 -10.85 -8.39 15.12
C ARG A 49 -11.01 -8.64 13.62
N TYR A 50 -9.91 -8.89 12.91
CA TYR A 50 -9.94 -9.25 11.49
C TYR A 50 -10.81 -10.50 11.22
N LYS A 51 -10.66 -11.57 12.03
CA LYS A 51 -11.50 -12.77 11.89
C LYS A 51 -12.98 -12.50 12.14
N ALA A 52 -13.30 -11.68 13.14
CA ALA A 52 -14.69 -11.28 13.43
C ALA A 52 -15.31 -10.48 12.27
N GLU A 53 -14.56 -9.51 11.72
CA GLU A 53 -15.00 -8.71 10.58
C GLU A 53 -15.21 -9.55 9.32
N GLN A 54 -14.32 -10.51 9.04
CA GLN A 54 -14.43 -11.39 7.88
C GLN A 54 -15.64 -12.33 7.99
N LYS A 55 -15.93 -12.84 9.20
CA LYS A 55 -17.14 -13.63 9.45
C LYS A 55 -18.41 -12.79 9.22
N ALA A 56 -18.44 -11.56 9.75
CA ALA A 56 -19.57 -10.66 9.58
C ALA A 56 -19.82 -10.32 8.09
N LYS A 57 -18.77 -10.09 7.31
CA LYS A 57 -18.87 -9.86 5.86
C LYS A 57 -19.41 -11.08 5.11
N ALA A 58 -18.96 -12.28 5.47
CA ALA A 58 -19.45 -13.52 4.86
C ALA A 58 -20.95 -13.75 5.13
N ASP A 59 -21.40 -13.45 6.36
CA ASP A 59 -22.81 -13.57 6.74
C ASP A 59 -23.69 -12.52 6.02
N GLN A 60 -23.18 -11.29 5.84
CA GLN A 60 -23.86 -10.24 5.05
C GLN A 60 -24.01 -10.66 3.59
N GLN A 61 -22.92 -11.11 2.96
CA GLN A 61 -22.95 -11.58 1.57
C GLN A 61 -23.91 -12.76 1.37
N LYS A 62 -24.01 -13.66 2.36
CA LYS A 62 -24.95 -14.78 2.33
C LYS A 62 -26.41 -14.33 2.42
N SER A 63 -26.70 -13.28 3.19
CA SER A 63 -28.04 -12.71 3.30
C SER A 63 -28.47 -11.94 2.04
N GLU A 64 -27.53 -11.30 1.34
CA GLU A 64 -27.78 -10.57 0.09
C GLU A 64 -27.96 -11.50 -1.12
N GLN A 65 -27.40 -12.71 -1.06
CA GLN A 65 -27.47 -13.72 -2.14
C GLN A 65 -28.71 -14.61 -2.10
N ALA A 66 -29.67 -14.35 -1.21
CA ALA A 66 -30.98 -15.00 -1.22
C ALA A 66 -32.03 -14.06 -1.84
N PRO A 67 -32.13 -13.94 -3.18
CA PRO A 67 -33.33 -13.40 -3.78
C PRO A 67 -34.47 -14.41 -3.57
N GLY A 68 -35.57 -13.91 -3.03
CA GLY A 68 -36.82 -14.64 -2.84
C GLY A 68 -37.24 -15.36 -4.11
N ASN A 69 -37.54 -16.65 -3.95
CA ASN A 69 -38.21 -17.45 -4.95
C ASN A 69 -39.65 -17.65 -4.44
N ASP A 70 -40.52 -16.70 -4.75
CA ASP A 70 -41.99 -16.78 -4.61
C ASP A 70 -42.62 -16.55 -5.99
#